data_AF-A0A7V9G0P3-F1
#
_entry.id   AF-A0A7V9G0P3-F1
#
_cell.length_a   1.000
_cell.length_b   1.000
_cell.length_c   1.000
_cell.angle_alpha   90.00
_cell.angle_beta   90.00
_cell.angle_gamma   90.00
#
_symmetry.space_group_name_H-M   'P 1'
#
loop_
_entity.id
_entity.type
_entity.pdbx_description
1 polymer ?
#
loop_
_entity_poly.entity_id
_entity_poly.type
_entity_poly.pdbx_seq_one_letter_code
_entity_poly.pdbx_strand_id
1 'polypeptide(L)'
;AAYRTAEERYAGALRERSAAATAAAAVRPAAEEARKRQAERYDGARRREELITFLLRLAVAAASFVVGVVLLSLLRRRNSRYLPLAGAVVALGAVLALVVTGDYVTDYFDPFELGLLLLSLSGAAITLVAFWTLQRYLRRRLPQRRVRRRQCPFCGFLVGEGEHCEGCGRAVVAACARCSAPRRVGTRFCRACGEA
;
A
#
# COMPACT_ATOMS: atom_id res chain seq x y z
N ALA A 1 77.67 -9.24 29.53
CA ALA A 1 77.52 -9.58 28.10
C ALA A 1 76.05 -9.57 27.66
N ALA A 2 75.14 -10.23 28.39
CA ALA A 2 73.71 -10.32 28.05
C ALA A 2 72.97 -8.98 27.86
N TYR A 3 73.27 -7.96 28.67
CA TYR A 3 72.66 -6.62 28.54
C TYR A 3 72.98 -5.95 27.20
N ARG A 4 74.26 -5.92 26.81
CA ARG A 4 74.72 -5.34 25.53
C ARG A 4 74.08 -6.03 24.32
N THR A 5 73.97 -7.36 24.35
CA THR A 5 73.29 -8.12 23.28
C THR A 5 71.78 -7.83 23.20
N ALA A 6 71.13 -7.54 24.33
CA ALA A 6 69.72 -7.16 24.33
C ALA A 6 69.52 -5.73 23.80
N GLU A 7 70.43 -4.82 24.14
CA GLU A 7 70.43 -3.43 23.67
C GLU A 7 70.65 -3.34 22.15
N GLU A 8 71.59 -4.14 21.61
CA GLU A 8 71.82 -4.24 20.16
C GLU A 8 70.60 -4.79 19.40
N ARG A 9 69.94 -5.82 19.95
CA ARG A 9 68.70 -6.38 19.37
C ARG A 9 67.57 -5.36 19.37
N TYR A 10 67.40 -4.64 20.48
CA TYR A 10 66.39 -3.59 20.58
C TYR A 10 66.66 -2.45 19.59
N ALA A 11 67.91 -1.99 19.50
CA ALA A 11 68.30 -0.96 18.52
C ALA A 11 68.10 -1.44 17.08
N GLY A 12 68.36 -2.73 16.79
CA GLY A 12 68.05 -3.36 15.51
C GLY A 12 66.56 -3.33 15.18
N ALA A 13 65.72 -3.81 16.09
CA ALA A 13 64.26 -3.82 15.91
C ALA A 13 63.66 -2.41 15.75
N LEU A 14 64.21 -1.41 16.46
CA LEU A 14 63.76 -0.02 16.32
C LEU A 14 64.06 0.55 14.93
N ARG A 15 65.22 0.22 14.34
CA ARG A 15 65.58 0.59 12.97
C ARG A 15 64.69 -0.11 11.93
N GLU A 16 64.41 -1.39 12.11
CA GLU A 16 63.50 -2.13 11.23
C GLU A 16 62.08 -1.55 11.28
N ARG A 17 61.57 -1.22 12.48
CA ARG A 17 60.27 -0.58 12.64
C ARG A 17 60.22 0.81 12.00
N SER A 18 61.26 1.63 12.15
CA SER A 18 61.28 2.97 11.56
C SER A 18 61.39 2.91 10.02
N ALA A 19 62.18 1.98 9.49
CA ALA A 19 62.25 1.70 8.05
C ALA A 19 60.89 1.23 7.51
N ALA A 20 60.24 0.29 8.18
CA ALA A 20 58.91 -0.19 7.81
C ALA A 20 57.84 0.91 7.89
N ALA A 21 57.89 1.77 8.92
CA ALA A 21 56.98 2.91 9.05
C ALA A 21 57.16 3.93 7.93
N THR A 22 58.41 4.20 7.53
CA THR A 22 58.73 5.12 6.44
C THR A 22 58.28 4.54 5.09
N ALA A 23 58.53 3.24 4.85
CA ALA A 23 58.04 2.55 3.67
C ALA A 23 56.50 2.52 3.59
N ALA A 24 55.82 2.26 4.71
CA ALA A 24 54.37 2.32 4.78
C ALA A 24 53.85 3.74 4.53
N ALA A 25 54.47 4.76 5.12
CA ALA A 25 54.11 6.16 4.89
C ALA A 25 54.29 6.59 3.44
N ALA A 26 55.33 6.09 2.75
CA ALA A 26 55.57 6.36 1.34
C ALA A 26 54.50 5.74 0.41
N VAL A 27 53.95 4.58 0.77
CA VAL A 27 52.92 3.88 -0.04
C VAL A 27 51.50 4.34 0.29
N ARG A 28 51.25 4.87 1.50
CA ARG A 28 49.93 5.38 1.93
C ARG A 28 49.23 6.31 0.93
N PRO A 29 49.87 7.36 0.37
CA PRO A 29 49.16 8.27 -0.55
C PRO A 29 48.69 7.54 -1.81
N ALA A 30 49.52 6.67 -2.39
CA ALA A 30 49.15 5.88 -3.56
C ALA A 30 48.01 4.89 -3.24
N ALA A 31 48.03 4.28 -2.05
CA ALA A 31 46.97 3.38 -1.59
C ALA A 31 45.65 4.12 -1.31
N GLU A 32 45.70 5.32 -0.72
CA GLU A 32 44.52 6.16 -0.50
C GLU A 32 43.92 6.67 -1.80
N GLU A 33 44.74 7.06 -2.77
CA GLU A 33 44.28 7.48 -4.09
C GLU A 33 43.65 6.31 -4.86
N ALA A 34 44.24 5.11 -4.77
CA ALA A 34 43.63 3.90 -5.31
C ALA A 34 42.27 3.59 -4.66
N ARG A 35 42.15 3.72 -3.33
CA ARG A 35 40.89 3.54 -2.60
C ARG A 35 39.84 4.58 -3.00
N LYS A 36 40.21 5.85 -3.14
CA LYS A 36 39.31 6.93 -3.59
C LYS A 36 38.79 6.65 -5.00
N ARG A 37 39.67 6.31 -5.94
CA ARG A 37 39.27 5.93 -7.32
C ARG A 37 38.33 4.73 -7.35
N GLN A 38 38.55 3.75 -6.47
CA GLN A 38 37.67 2.60 -6.35
C GLN A 38 36.31 3.00 -5.77
N ALA A 39 36.29 3.79 -4.70
CA ALA A 39 35.06 4.32 -4.10
C ALA A 39 34.23 5.12 -5.10
N GLU A 40 34.84 6.06 -5.83
CA GLU A 40 34.16 6.86 -6.86
C GLU A 40 33.53 5.99 -7.97
N ARG A 41 34.20 4.91 -8.38
CA ARG A 41 33.64 3.96 -9.35
C ARG A 41 32.45 3.19 -8.79
N TYR A 42 32.52 2.74 -7.53
CA TYR A 42 31.41 2.05 -6.88
C TYR A 42 30.22 2.99 -6.67
N ASP A 43 30.46 4.21 -6.20
CA ASP A 43 29.42 5.22 -5.97
C ASP A 43 28.72 5.60 -7.28
N GLY A 44 29.48 5.76 -8.37
CA GLY A 44 28.94 6.03 -9.69
C GLY A 44 28.07 4.89 -10.25
N ALA A 45 28.50 3.64 -10.07
CA ALA A 45 27.72 2.47 -10.48
C ALA A 45 26.44 2.32 -9.65
N ARG A 46 26.56 2.43 -8.32
CA ARG A 46 25.46 2.33 -7.38
C ARG A 46 24.38 3.38 -7.64
N ARG A 47 24.77 4.63 -7.89
CA ARG A 47 23.82 5.71 -8.21
C ARG A 47 23.04 5.44 -9.50
N ARG A 48 23.66 4.81 -10.50
CA ARG A 48 22.96 4.42 -11.73
C ARG A 48 21.97 3.27 -11.48
N GLU A 49 22.37 2.26 -10.71
CA GLU A 49 21.49 1.15 -10.35
C GLU A 49 20.28 1.62 -9.55
N GLU A 50 20.49 2.53 -8.59
CA GLU A 50 19.43 3.17 -7.80
C GLU A 50 18.46 3.96 -8.70
N LEU A 51 18.97 4.77 -9.63
CA LEU A 51 18.15 5.52 -10.59
C LEU A 51 17.36 4.61 -11.54
N ILE A 52 17.99 3.56 -12.07
CA ILE A 52 17.32 2.61 -12.98
C ILE A 52 16.20 1.90 -12.23
N THR A 53 16.47 1.42 -11.02
CA THR A 53 15.49 0.73 -10.18
C THR A 53 14.31 1.65 -9.85
N PHE A 54 14.60 2.90 -9.48
CA PHE A 54 13.59 3.92 -9.22
C PHE A 54 12.71 4.19 -10.46
N LEU A 55 13.31 4.44 -11.62
CA LEU A 55 12.58 4.70 -12.86
C LEU A 55 11.70 3.52 -13.26
N LEU A 56 12.19 2.29 -13.09
CA LEU A 56 11.41 1.08 -13.38
C LEU A 56 10.21 0.97 -12.43
N ARG A 57 10.40 1.17 -11.13
CA ARG A 57 9.32 1.16 -10.12
C ARG A 57 8.27 2.23 -10.41
N LEU A 58 8.72 3.46 -10.72
CA LEU A 58 7.85 4.57 -11.08
C LEU A 58 7.06 4.29 -12.35
N ALA A 59 7.69 3.74 -13.39
CA ALA A 59 7.03 3.38 -14.63
C ALA A 59 5.94 2.31 -14.42
N VAL A 60 6.21 1.28 -13.61
CA VAL A 60 5.23 0.24 -13.27
C VAL A 60 4.06 0.82 -12.47
N ALA A 61 4.34 1.67 -11.49
CA ALA A 61 3.30 2.33 -10.69
C ALA A 61 2.42 3.26 -11.56
N ALA A 62 3.04 4.09 -12.40
CA ALA A 62 2.33 4.98 -13.31
C ALA A 62 1.49 4.20 -14.34
N ALA A 63 2.07 3.17 -14.97
CA ALA A 63 1.37 2.35 -15.95
C ALA A 63 0.16 1.63 -15.34
N SER A 64 0.32 1.02 -14.16
CA SER A 64 -0.79 0.35 -13.48
C SER A 64 -1.91 1.31 -13.09
N PHE A 65 -1.58 2.52 -12.61
CA PHE A 65 -2.57 3.54 -12.31
C PHE A 65 -3.32 4.01 -13.55
N VAL A 66 -2.61 4.33 -14.64
CA VAL A 66 -3.20 4.76 -15.91
C VAL A 66 -4.13 3.67 -16.47
N VAL A 67 -3.67 2.42 -16.50
CA VAL A 67 -4.48 1.28 -16.94
C VAL A 67 -5.75 1.15 -16.09
N GLY A 68 -5.63 1.28 -14.76
CA GLY A 68 -6.78 1.26 -13.86
C GLY A 68 -7.81 2.34 -14.18
N VAL A 69 -7.36 3.60 -14.37
CA VAL A 69 -8.24 4.74 -14.66
C VAL A 69 -8.91 4.59 -16.02
N VAL A 70 -8.16 4.16 -17.05
CA VAL A 70 -8.70 3.89 -18.39
C VAL A 70 -9.75 2.78 -18.32
N LEU A 71 -9.44 1.67 -17.65
CA LEU A 71 -10.37 0.54 -17.49
C LEU A 71 -11.64 0.97 -16.75
N LEU A 72 -11.50 1.78 -15.69
CA LEU A 72 -12.63 2.33 -14.94
C LEU A 72 -13.50 3.24 -15.81
N SER A 73 -12.88 4.12 -16.60
CA SER A 73 -13.59 5.02 -17.54
C SER A 73 -14.39 4.23 -18.58
N LEU A 74 -13.76 3.22 -19.19
CA LEU A 74 -14.39 2.36 -20.19
C LEU A 74 -15.56 1.55 -19.62
N LEU A 75 -15.38 0.92 -18.46
CA LEU A 75 -16.42 0.12 -17.81
C LEU A 75 -17.57 0.96 -17.24
N ARG A 76 -17.28 2.18 -16.80
CA ARG A 76 -18.31 3.13 -16.35
C ARG A 76 -19.20 3.57 -17.51
N ARG A 77 -18.62 3.85 -18.68
CA ARG A 77 -19.39 4.18 -19.91
C ARG A 77 -20.29 3.03 -20.36
N ARG A 78 -19.87 1.77 -20.17
CA ARG A 78 -20.66 0.58 -20.53
C ARG A 78 -21.62 0.09 -19.44
N ASN A 79 -21.70 0.76 -18.28
CA ASN A 79 -22.52 0.37 -17.11
C ASN A 79 -22.36 -1.13 -16.74
N SER A 80 -21.13 -1.62 -16.84
CA SER A 80 -20.83 -3.05 -16.75
C SER A 80 -20.81 -3.56 -15.31
N ARG A 81 -21.15 -4.83 -15.10
CA ARG A 81 -21.16 -5.48 -13.76
C ARG A 81 -19.78 -5.57 -13.12
N TYR A 82 -18.71 -5.43 -13.90
CA TYR A 82 -17.30 -5.53 -13.46
C TYR A 82 -16.69 -4.20 -12.96
N LEU A 83 -17.51 -3.17 -12.74
CA LEU A 83 -17.06 -1.89 -12.20
C LEU A 83 -16.27 -2.00 -10.87
N PRO A 84 -16.59 -2.92 -9.93
CA PRO A 84 -15.79 -3.13 -8.72
C PRO A 84 -14.37 -3.61 -9.02
N LEU A 85 -14.18 -4.42 -10.06
CA LEU A 85 -12.88 -4.96 -10.45
C LEU A 85 -11.95 -3.83 -10.91
N ALA A 86 -12.45 -2.90 -11.75
CA ALA A 86 -11.67 -1.74 -12.14
C ALA A 86 -11.37 -0.81 -10.96
N GLY A 87 -12.29 -0.69 -10.00
CA GLY A 87 -12.00 0.01 -8.74
C GLY A 87 -10.83 -0.61 -7.97
N ALA A 88 -10.74 -1.93 -7.92
CA ALA A 88 -9.63 -2.63 -7.28
C ALA A 88 -8.29 -2.41 -8.02
N VAL A 89 -8.29 -2.40 -9.35
CA VAL A 89 -7.07 -2.10 -10.15
C VAL A 89 -6.60 -0.65 -9.94
N VAL A 90 -7.53 0.31 -9.88
CA VAL A 90 -7.18 1.70 -9.54
C VAL A 90 -6.61 1.80 -8.13
N ALA A 91 -7.21 1.12 -7.16
CA ALA A 91 -6.73 1.10 -5.79
C ALA A 91 -5.31 0.51 -5.69
N LEU A 92 -5.03 -0.58 -6.42
CA LEU A 92 -3.69 -1.16 -6.51
C LEU A 92 -2.67 -0.16 -7.06
N GLY A 93 -2.98 0.49 -8.19
CA GLY A 93 -2.10 1.51 -8.78
C GLY A 93 -1.86 2.69 -7.83
N ALA A 94 -2.89 3.12 -7.09
CA ALA A 94 -2.78 4.19 -6.11
C ALA A 94 -1.88 3.80 -4.92
N VAL A 95 -1.99 2.56 -4.43
CA VAL A 95 -1.12 2.03 -3.37
C VAL A 95 0.32 1.94 -3.86
N LEU A 96 0.57 1.42 -5.07
CA LEU A 96 1.91 1.36 -5.65
C LEU A 96 2.53 2.76 -5.80
N ALA A 97 1.76 3.74 -6.27
CA ALA A 97 2.22 5.12 -6.37
C ALA A 97 2.56 5.71 -4.99
N LEU A 98 1.76 5.40 -3.97
CA LEU A 98 2.00 5.84 -2.59
C LEU A 98 3.26 5.21 -2.01
N VAL A 99 3.52 3.93 -2.26
CA VAL A 99 4.75 3.25 -1.84
C VAL A 99 5.97 3.87 -2.52
N VAL A 100 5.94 4.07 -3.85
CA VAL A 100 7.06 4.71 -4.58
C VAL A 100 7.30 6.13 -4.10
N THR A 101 6.23 6.89 -3.81
CA THR A 101 6.34 8.23 -3.24
C THR A 101 6.92 8.16 -1.82
N GLY A 102 6.48 7.20 -1.01
CA GLY A 102 6.96 6.96 0.35
C GLY A 102 8.46 6.68 0.36
N ASP A 103 8.93 5.72 -0.44
CA ASP A 103 10.35 5.38 -0.59
C ASP A 103 11.19 6.64 -0.94
N TYR A 104 10.70 7.47 -1.85
CA TYR A 104 11.40 8.71 -2.23
C TYR A 104 11.41 9.76 -1.11
N VAL A 105 10.31 9.91 -0.38
CA VAL A 105 10.25 10.83 0.76
C VAL A 105 11.15 10.33 1.90
N THR A 106 11.26 9.02 2.12
CA THR A 106 12.10 8.44 3.18
C THR A 106 13.59 8.52 2.90
N ASP A 107 14.02 8.59 1.64
CA ASP A 107 15.43 8.83 1.29
C ASP A 107 15.85 10.29 1.52
N TYR A 108 14.90 11.24 1.56
CA TYR A 108 15.17 12.67 1.75
C TYR A 108 14.97 13.15 3.20
N PHE A 109 14.18 12.42 3.98
CA PHE A 109 13.93 12.67 5.39
C PHE A 109 14.22 11.40 6.16
N ASP A 110 15.31 11.33 6.95
CA ASP A 110 15.55 10.26 7.92
C ASP A 110 14.33 10.10 8.86
N PRO A 111 13.42 9.14 8.65
CA PRO A 111 12.18 9.03 9.40
C PRO A 111 12.24 7.83 10.35
N PHE A 112 13.45 7.36 10.69
CA PHE A 112 13.70 6.04 11.23
C PHE A 112 13.15 5.77 12.64
N GLU A 113 12.53 6.75 13.31
CA GLU A 113 11.77 6.50 14.55
C GLU A 113 10.23 6.45 14.36
N LEU A 114 9.65 7.05 13.32
CA LEU A 114 8.18 7.11 13.11
C LEU A 114 7.69 6.53 11.78
N GLY A 115 8.56 6.32 10.78
CA GLY A 115 8.15 5.94 9.42
C GLY A 115 7.41 4.60 9.35
N LEU A 116 7.89 3.58 10.06
CA LEU A 116 7.26 2.25 10.06
C LEU A 116 5.90 2.24 10.80
N LEU A 117 5.80 3.00 11.89
CA LEU A 117 4.54 3.20 12.61
C LEU A 117 3.51 3.92 11.73
N LEU A 118 3.91 4.98 11.02
CA LEU A 118 3.02 5.71 10.12
C LEU A 118 2.58 4.86 8.92
N LEU A 119 3.47 4.02 8.37
CA LEU A 119 3.12 3.11 7.30
C LEU A 119 2.11 2.04 7.76
N SER A 120 2.32 1.44 8.94
CA SER A 120 1.36 0.47 9.48
C SER A 120 0.02 1.11 9.86
N LEU A 121 0.03 2.30 10.48
CA LEU A 121 -1.18 3.08 10.81
C LEU A 121 -1.96 3.49 9.56
N SER A 122 -1.28 3.95 8.50
CA SER A 122 -1.94 4.32 7.25
C SER A 122 -2.54 3.11 6.54
N GLY A 123 -1.84 1.96 6.50
CA GLY A 123 -2.38 0.71 5.99
C GLY A 123 -3.63 0.24 6.75
N ALA A 124 -3.60 0.33 8.09
CA ALA A 124 -4.75 0.02 8.93
C ALA A 124 -5.92 1.00 8.69
N ALA A 125 -5.65 2.30 8.61
CA ALA A 125 -6.65 3.33 8.34
C ALA A 125 -7.30 3.14 6.96
N ILE A 126 -6.51 2.87 5.92
CA ILE A 126 -7.02 2.58 4.57
C ILE A 126 -7.92 1.36 4.58
N THR A 127 -7.53 0.29 5.29
CA THR A 127 -8.34 -0.94 5.40
C THR A 127 -9.66 -0.68 6.11
N LEU A 128 -9.65 0.08 7.20
CA LEU A 128 -10.85 0.48 7.92
C LEU A 128 -11.79 1.33 7.06
N VAL A 129 -11.26 2.30 6.32
CA VAL A 129 -12.05 3.14 5.41
C VAL A 129 -12.63 2.31 4.26
N ALA A 130 -11.85 1.39 3.68
CA ALA A 130 -12.32 0.48 2.65
C ALA A 130 -13.45 -0.41 3.16
N PHE A 131 -13.31 -0.99 4.35
CA PHE A 131 -14.35 -1.82 4.96
C PHE A 131 -15.60 -1.01 5.30
N TRP A 132 -15.43 0.19 5.89
CA TRP A 132 -16.54 1.08 6.24
C TRP A 132 -17.33 1.54 5.00
N THR A 133 -16.64 1.94 3.92
CA THR A 133 -17.27 2.33 2.67
C THR A 133 -17.99 1.16 2.00
N LEU A 134 -17.38 -0.05 2.01
CA LEU A 134 -18.02 -1.26 1.50
C LEU A 134 -19.28 -1.62 2.30
N GLN A 135 -19.22 -1.59 3.63
CA GLN A 135 -20.38 -1.84 4.47
C GLN A 135 -21.49 -0.80 4.24
N ARG A 136 -21.14 0.49 4.14
CA ARG A 136 -22.11 1.56 3.86
C ARG A 136 -22.76 1.38 2.49
N TYR A 137 -21.99 0.96 1.49
CA TYR A 137 -22.50 0.65 0.16
C TYR A 137 -23.44 -0.56 0.17
N LEU A 138 -23.03 -1.67 0.79
CA LEU A 138 -23.81 -2.89 0.90
C LEU A 138 -25.12 -2.67 1.67
N ARG A 139 -25.09 -1.94 2.79
CA ARG A 139 -26.29 -1.60 3.58
C ARG A 139 -27.36 -0.86 2.76
N ARG A 140 -26.95 -0.01 1.81
CA ARG A 140 -27.90 0.73 0.95
C ARG A 140 -28.44 -0.13 -0.20
N ARG A 141 -27.62 -1.03 -0.77
CA ARG A 141 -27.96 -1.77 -2.00
C ARG A 141 -28.54 -3.16 -1.77
N LEU A 142 -28.12 -3.86 -0.73
CA LEU A 142 -28.55 -5.24 -0.46
C LEU A 142 -30.06 -5.35 -0.22
N PRO A 143 -30.70 -4.49 0.61
CA PRO A 143 -32.14 -4.60 0.85
C PRO A 143 -32.95 -4.46 -0.45
N GLN A 144 -32.61 -3.46 -1.27
CA GLN A 144 -33.30 -3.22 -2.55
C GLN A 144 -33.12 -4.39 -3.54
N ARG A 145 -31.92 -4.98 -3.61
CA ARG A 145 -31.66 -6.14 -4.48
C ARG A 145 -32.40 -7.39 -3.99
N ARG A 146 -32.44 -7.64 -2.69
CA ARG A 146 -33.14 -8.78 -2.09
C ARG A 146 -34.64 -8.67 -2.32
N VAL A 147 -35.24 -7.51 -2.08
CA VAL A 147 -36.68 -7.30 -2.31
C VAL A 147 -37.05 -7.50 -3.79
N ARG A 148 -36.22 -7.04 -4.74
CA ARG A 148 -36.42 -7.30 -6.18
C ARG A 148 -36.39 -8.78 -6.56
N ARG A 149 -35.71 -9.61 -5.77
CA ARG A 149 -35.64 -11.08 -5.93
C ARG A 149 -36.64 -11.83 -5.05
N ARG A 150 -37.62 -11.13 -4.46
CA ARG A 150 -38.60 -11.69 -3.50
C ARG A 150 -37.94 -12.35 -2.27
N GLN A 151 -36.80 -11.83 -1.84
CA GLN A 151 -36.08 -12.29 -0.64
C GLN A 151 -36.26 -11.32 0.53
N CYS A 152 -36.15 -11.84 1.76
CA CYS A 152 -36.22 -11.09 2.99
C CYS A 152 -35.07 -10.08 3.04
N PRO A 153 -35.33 -8.78 3.27
CA PRO A 153 -34.26 -7.77 3.31
C PRO A 153 -33.25 -8.04 4.43
N PHE A 154 -33.66 -8.69 5.52
CA PHE A 154 -32.83 -8.95 6.70
C PHE A 154 -31.97 -10.21 6.54
N CYS A 155 -32.58 -11.40 6.42
CA CYS A 155 -31.85 -12.67 6.38
C CYS A 155 -31.59 -13.22 4.97
N GLY A 156 -32.29 -12.74 3.94
CA GLY A 156 -32.14 -13.21 2.56
C GLY A 156 -32.95 -14.47 2.20
N PHE A 157 -33.74 -15.01 3.12
CA PHE A 157 -34.65 -16.15 2.85
C PHE A 157 -35.71 -15.76 1.80
N LEU A 158 -36.18 -16.72 0.98
CA LEU A 158 -37.26 -16.48 0.01
C LEU A 158 -38.57 -16.22 0.75
N VAL A 159 -39.28 -15.16 0.39
CA VAL A 159 -40.50 -14.76 1.11
C VAL A 159 -41.69 -14.88 0.18
N GLY A 160 -42.70 -15.63 0.62
CA GLY A 160 -44.00 -15.74 -0.04
C GLY A 160 -44.84 -14.46 0.06
N GLU A 161 -46.15 -14.64 0.15
CA GLU A 161 -47.12 -13.54 0.25
C GLU A 161 -47.41 -13.08 1.69
N GLY A 162 -46.87 -13.77 2.70
CA GLY A 162 -47.06 -13.44 4.11
C GLY A 162 -46.42 -12.11 4.54
N GLU A 163 -46.96 -11.54 5.63
CA GLU A 163 -46.47 -10.30 6.23
C GLU A 163 -45.16 -10.46 7.01
N HIS A 164 -44.83 -11.71 7.39
CA HIS A 164 -43.64 -12.07 8.16
C HIS A 164 -42.74 -13.04 7.37
N CYS A 165 -41.43 -12.96 7.61
CA CYS A 165 -40.46 -13.85 7.00
C CYS A 165 -40.45 -15.22 7.71
N GLU A 166 -40.70 -16.30 6.99
CA GLU A 166 -40.66 -17.68 7.52
C GLU A 166 -39.28 -18.09 8.08
N GLY A 167 -38.20 -17.52 7.54
CA GLY A 167 -36.84 -17.86 7.99
C GLY A 167 -36.35 -17.10 9.24
N CYS A 168 -36.86 -15.90 9.53
CA CYS A 168 -36.37 -15.09 10.66
C CYS A 168 -37.45 -14.40 11.50
N GLY A 169 -38.73 -14.63 11.20
CA GLY A 169 -39.89 -14.10 11.93
C GLY A 169 -40.14 -12.60 11.80
N ARG A 170 -39.25 -11.82 11.15
CA ARG A 170 -39.41 -10.37 11.03
C ARG A 170 -40.50 -9.99 10.03
N ALA A 171 -41.23 -8.91 10.33
CA ALA A 171 -42.18 -8.31 9.39
C ALA A 171 -41.46 -7.81 8.12
N VAL A 172 -41.93 -8.26 6.96
CA VAL A 172 -41.43 -7.88 5.63
C VAL A 172 -42.36 -6.89 4.92
N VAL A 173 -43.57 -6.70 5.43
CA VAL A 173 -44.53 -5.68 5.01
C VAL A 173 -44.72 -4.69 6.18
N ALA A 174 -44.77 -3.40 5.87
CA ALA A 174 -45.06 -2.34 6.83
C ALA A 174 -45.98 -1.30 6.17
N ALA A 175 -46.71 -0.54 6.98
CA ALA A 175 -47.50 0.58 6.47
C ALA A 175 -46.59 1.67 5.88
N CYS A 176 -47.00 2.27 4.77
CA CYS A 176 -46.34 3.47 4.25
C CYS A 176 -46.54 4.64 5.23
N ALA A 177 -45.46 5.35 5.56
CA ALA A 177 -45.52 6.48 6.49
C ALA A 177 -46.42 7.64 6.01
N ARG A 178 -46.76 7.69 4.71
CA ARG A 178 -47.51 8.80 4.11
C ARG A 178 -48.94 8.44 3.72
N CYS A 179 -49.16 7.27 3.12
CA CYS A 179 -50.50 6.85 2.66
C CYS A 179 -51.06 5.62 3.38
N SER A 180 -50.38 5.14 4.44
CA SER A 180 -50.69 3.94 5.24
C SER A 180 -50.85 2.61 4.47
N ALA A 181 -50.81 2.62 3.14
CA ALA A 181 -50.88 1.42 2.31
C ALA A 181 -49.74 0.45 2.61
N PRO A 182 -49.97 -0.88 2.49
CA PRO A 182 -48.95 -1.89 2.73
C PRO A 182 -47.80 -1.75 1.73
N ARG A 183 -46.56 -1.64 2.24
CA ARG A 183 -45.33 -1.60 1.45
C ARG A 183 -44.34 -2.66 1.92
N ARG A 184 -43.59 -3.26 0.99
CA ARG A 184 -42.48 -4.17 1.36
C ARG A 184 -41.34 -3.37 1.98
N VAL A 185 -40.87 -3.79 3.14
CA VAL A 185 -39.74 -3.19 3.84
C VAL A 185 -38.48 -3.34 2.97
N GLY A 186 -37.74 -2.23 2.77
CA GLY A 186 -36.53 -2.21 1.94
C GLY A 186 -36.74 -1.75 0.48
N THR A 187 -37.98 -1.50 0.04
CA THR A 187 -38.23 -0.74 -1.20
C THR A 187 -38.00 0.75 -0.99
N ARG A 188 -37.43 1.44 -1.98
CA ARG A 188 -37.17 2.88 -1.90
C ARG A 188 -38.42 3.75 -2.05
N PHE A 189 -39.45 3.26 -2.73
CA PHE A 189 -40.66 4.00 -3.04
C PHE A 189 -41.88 3.12 -2.78
N CYS A 190 -42.97 3.73 -2.33
CA CYS A 190 -44.25 3.07 -2.13
C CYS A 190 -44.92 2.80 -3.48
N ARG A 191 -45.43 1.59 -3.70
CA ARG A 191 -46.13 1.24 -4.96
C ARG A 191 -47.46 1.98 -5.11
N ALA A 192 -48.10 2.35 -4.01
CA ALA A 192 -49.41 3.01 -4.02
C ALA A 192 -49.33 4.52 -4.29
N CYS A 193 -48.41 5.23 -3.63
CA CYS A 193 -48.32 6.70 -3.74
C CYS A 193 -47.03 7.23 -4.39
N GLY A 194 -46.05 6.38 -4.71
CA GLY A 194 -44.79 6.76 -5.36
C GLY A 194 -43.74 7.43 -4.44
N GLU A 195 -44.10 7.76 -3.20
CA GLU A 195 -43.22 8.45 -2.26
C GLU A 195 -42.21 7.52 -1.55
N ALA A 196 -41.08 8.10 -1.10
CA ALA A 196 -39.98 7.37 -0.47
C ALA A 196 -40.21 7.02 1.01
#